data_AF-A0A4S4CGZ2-F1
#
_entry.id   AF-A0A4S4CGZ2-F1
#
_cell.length_a   1.000
_cell.length_b   1.000
_cell.length_c   1.000
_cell.angle_alpha   90.00
_cell.angle_beta   90.00
_cell.angle_gamma   90.00
#
_symmetry.space_group_name_H-M   'P 1'
#
loop_
_entity.id
_entity.type
_entity.pdbx_description
1 polymer ?
#
loop_
_entity_poly.entity_id
_entity_poly.type
_entity_poly.pdbx_seq_one_letter_code
_entity_poly.pdbx_strand_id
1 'polypeptide(L)'
;MNPQRITHVHHQLRRPRPFVDLAGFFLFFGISGVDQGREARLQRRFEQETFPHRVTARLSPSPGQGRYRLEGMPEEVARRPWVVNHPGQAVTTLSDDGWAAFQAWQRGGAREVRAVPIAES
;
A
#
# COMPACT_ATOMS: atom_id res chain seq x y z
N MET A 1 -4.33 -17.20 16.80
CA MET A 1 -4.53 -16.67 15.43
C MET A 1 -4.25 -17.79 14.45
N ASN A 2 -5.20 -18.09 13.56
CA ASN A 2 -5.00 -19.14 12.57
C ASN A 2 -4.12 -18.62 11.43
N PRO A 3 -3.17 -19.43 10.91
CA PRO A 3 -2.44 -19.07 9.71
C PRO A 3 -3.41 -18.90 8.54
N GLN A 4 -3.22 -17.84 7.76
CA GLN A 4 -3.94 -17.57 6.53
C GLN A 4 -3.09 -17.93 5.33
N ARG A 5 -3.71 -18.55 4.32
CA ARG A 5 -3.08 -18.84 3.04
C ARG A 5 -3.43 -17.77 2.01
N ILE A 6 -2.43 -17.33 1.26
CA ILE A 6 -2.60 -16.46 0.10
C ILE A 6 -2.99 -17.31 -1.10
N THR A 7 -4.26 -17.21 -1.49
CA THR A 7 -4.82 -17.97 -2.61
C THR A 7 -4.65 -17.25 -3.93
N HIS A 8 -4.82 -15.93 -3.94
CA HIS A 8 -4.75 -15.12 -5.14
C HIS A 8 -4.00 -13.82 -4.86
N VAL A 9 -3.26 -13.34 -5.85
CA VAL A 9 -2.55 -12.06 -5.79
C VAL A 9 -2.78 -11.31 -7.08
N HIS A 10 -3.21 -10.06 -6.94
CA HIS A 10 -3.34 -9.11 -8.02
C HIS A 10 -2.40 -7.93 -7.76
N HIS A 11 -1.63 -7.55 -8.77
CA HIS A 11 -0.71 -6.43 -8.73
C HIS A 11 -1.16 -5.37 -9.74
N GLN A 12 -1.07 -4.11 -9.33
CA GLN A 12 -1.33 -2.97 -10.19
C GLN A 12 -0.27 -1.90 -9.94
N LEU A 13 0.44 -1.51 -10.99
CA LEU A 13 1.30 -0.33 -10.94
C LEU A 13 0.43 0.93 -10.90
N ARG A 14 0.59 1.75 -9.87
CA ARG A 14 -0.05 3.06 -9.76
C ARG A 14 0.67 4.00 -10.70
N ARG A 15 0.04 4.34 -11.83
CA ARG A 15 0.53 5.44 -12.65
C ARG A 15 0.38 6.75 -11.87
N PRO A 16 1.41 7.59 -11.81
CA PRO A 16 1.24 8.95 -11.31
C PRO A 16 0.20 9.62 -12.19
N ARG A 17 -0.93 10.04 -11.62
CA ARG A 17 -1.92 10.81 -12.37
C ARG A 17 -1.29 12.15 -12.73
N PRO A 18 -1.37 12.61 -13.99
CA PRO A 18 -0.98 13.98 -14.31
C PRO A 18 -1.87 14.90 -13.48
N PHE A 19 -1.28 15.64 -12.54
CA PHE A 19 -2.01 16.62 -11.75
C PHE A 19 -2.12 17.87 -12.62
N VAL A 20 -3.34 18.26 -12.97
CA VAL A 20 -3.59 19.58 -13.57
C VAL A 20 -3.30 20.61 -12.50
N ASP A 21 -2.28 21.43 -12.71
CA ASP A 21 -1.82 22.44 -11.77
C ASP A 21 -2.78 23.64 -11.77
N LEU A 22 -3.81 23.58 -10.93
CA LEU A 22 -4.67 24.75 -10.65
C LEU A 22 -3.93 25.82 -9.82
N ALA A 23 -2.78 25.50 -9.20
CA ALA A 23 -2.02 26.48 -8.42
C ALA A 23 -1.30 27.49 -9.33
N GLY A 24 -0.85 27.08 -10.51
CA GLY A 24 -0.40 28.00 -11.56
C GLY A 24 -1.50 28.99 -12.00
N PHE A 25 -2.77 28.58 -11.92
CA PHE A 25 -3.92 29.44 -12.18
C PHE A 25 -4.11 30.50 -11.07
N PHE A 26 -3.94 30.16 -9.79
CA PHE A 26 -4.08 31.12 -8.67
C PHE A 26 -2.88 32.06 -8.50
N LEU A 27 -1.67 31.64 -8.89
CA LEU A 27 -0.48 32.50 -8.97
C LEU A 27 -0.70 33.68 -9.94
N PHE A 28 -1.45 33.46 -11.03
CA PHE A 28 -1.84 34.50 -11.98
C PHE A 28 -2.77 35.58 -11.37
N PHE A 29 -3.50 35.26 -10.29
CA PHE A 29 -4.48 36.17 -9.66
C PHE A 29 -4.03 36.75 -8.31
N GLY A 30 -2.76 36.61 -7.92
CA GLY A 30 -2.19 37.35 -6.78
C GLY A 30 -2.76 36.99 -5.39
N ILE A 31 -3.45 35.85 -5.25
CA ILE A 31 -3.96 35.39 -3.96
C ILE A 31 -2.81 34.74 -3.19
N SER A 32 -2.12 35.54 -2.37
CA SER A 32 -1.10 35.09 -1.41
C SER A 32 -1.76 34.31 -0.25
N GLY A 33 -2.27 33.12 -0.53
CA GLY A 33 -2.64 32.16 0.49
C GLY A 33 -1.40 31.38 0.91
N VAL A 34 -1.05 31.41 2.20
CA VAL A 34 -0.01 30.58 2.81
C VAL A 34 -0.19 29.12 2.33
N ASP A 35 0.78 28.63 1.57
CA ASP A 35 0.70 27.41 0.75
C ASP A 35 0.77 26.13 1.60
N GLN A 36 -0.26 25.89 2.43
CA GLN A 36 -0.45 24.64 3.18
C GLN A 36 -0.59 23.41 2.24
N GLY A 37 -0.78 23.63 0.94
CA GLY A 37 -0.88 22.56 -0.04
C GLY A 37 0.48 22.03 -0.52
N ARG A 38 1.57 22.79 -0.40
CA ARG A 38 2.89 22.38 -0.96
C ARG A 38 3.43 21.13 -0.31
N GLU A 39 3.43 21.07 1.01
CA GLU A 39 3.95 19.93 1.76
C GLU A 39 3.10 18.68 1.50
N ALA A 40 1.77 18.82 1.51
CA ALA A 40 0.86 17.73 1.17
C ALA A 40 1.04 17.22 -0.28
N ARG A 41 1.38 18.11 -1.22
CA ARG A 41 1.70 17.74 -2.62
C ARG A 41 3.02 16.99 -2.71
N LEU A 42 4.07 17.49 -2.06
CA LEU A 42 5.39 16.85 -2.04
C LEU A 42 5.33 15.48 -1.38
N GLN A 43 4.64 15.36 -0.25
CA GLN A 43 4.44 14.10 0.44
C GLN A 43 3.70 13.07 -0.43
N ARG A 44 2.61 13.48 -1.09
CA ARG A 44 1.88 12.59 -2.02
C ARG A 44 2.71 12.16 -3.22
N ARG A 45 3.57 13.05 -3.75
CA ARG A 45 4.49 12.73 -4.84
C ARG A 45 5.51 11.71 -4.40
N PHE A 46 6.15 11.94 -3.25
CA PHE A 46 7.10 11.01 -2.65
C PHE A 46 6.47 9.64 -2.39
N GLU A 47 5.25 9.59 -1.83
CA GLU A 47 4.55 8.32 -1.60
C GLU A 47 4.23 7.56 -2.90
N GLN A 48 3.90 8.27 -3.98
CA GLN A 48 3.61 7.64 -5.28
C GLN A 48 4.87 7.16 -5.97
N GLU A 49 5.96 7.91 -5.89
CA GLU A 49 7.26 7.54 -6.45
C GLU A 49 7.91 6.40 -5.64
N THR A 50 7.77 6.41 -4.32
CA THR A 50 8.41 5.42 -3.42
C THR A 50 7.63 4.11 -3.34
N PHE A 51 6.29 4.14 -3.49
CA PHE A 51 5.43 2.95 -3.37
C PHE A 51 4.47 2.80 -4.56
N PRO A 52 5.00 2.57 -5.78
CA PRO A 52 4.18 2.54 -6.98
C PRO A 52 3.39 1.23 -7.10
N HIS A 53 3.76 0.16 -6.39
CA HIS A 53 3.10 -1.14 -6.52
C HIS A 53 1.92 -1.26 -5.57
N ARG A 54 0.68 -1.27 -6.09
CA ARG A 54 -0.50 -1.68 -5.31
C ARG A 54 -0.66 -3.19 -5.40
N VAL A 55 -0.66 -3.86 -4.27
CA VAL A 55 -0.79 -5.32 -4.17
C VAL A 55 -2.05 -5.67 -3.42
N THR A 56 -2.83 -6.57 -4.01
CA THR A 56 -4.07 -7.10 -3.44
C THR A 56 -3.93 -8.61 -3.31
N ALA A 57 -4.00 -9.13 -2.10
CA ALA A 57 -3.95 -10.56 -1.80
C ALA A 57 -5.30 -11.06 -1.29
N ARG A 58 -5.67 -12.29 -1.67
CA ARG A 58 -6.78 -13.02 -1.06
C ARG A 58 -6.26 -13.96 0.02
N LEU A 59 -6.74 -13.78 1.25
CA LEU A 59 -6.41 -14.55 2.44
C LEU A 59 -7.52 -15.55 2.75
N SER A 60 -7.15 -16.80 3.02
CA SER A 60 -8.06 -17.88 3.41
C SER A 60 -7.47 -18.68 4.59
N PRO A 61 -8.15 -18.80 5.75
CA PRO A 61 -9.43 -18.17 6.07
C PRO A 61 -9.33 -16.64 6.12
N SER A 62 -10.43 -15.95 5.83
CA SER A 62 -10.47 -14.49 5.86
C SER A 62 -10.28 -13.97 7.30
N PRO A 63 -9.30 -13.09 7.56
CA PRO A 63 -9.34 -12.28 8.78
C PRO A 63 -10.55 -11.33 8.74
N GLY A 64 -10.91 -10.76 9.89
CA GLY A 64 -11.91 -9.69 9.96
C GLY A 64 -11.49 -8.46 9.15
N GLN A 65 -12.41 -7.51 8.99
CA GLN A 65 -12.05 -6.21 8.41
C GLN A 65 -11.16 -5.44 9.39
N GLY A 66 -10.13 -4.77 8.88
CA GLY A 66 -9.19 -4.03 9.71
C GLY A 66 -7.79 -3.91 9.11
N ARG A 67 -6.87 -3.36 9.91
CA ARG A 67 -5.45 -3.21 9.56
C ARG A 67 -4.65 -4.32 10.22
N TYR A 68 -3.86 -5.03 9.42
CA TYR A 68 -3.07 -6.17 9.85
C TYR A 68 -1.62 -6.03 9.40
N ARG A 69 -0.69 -6.51 10.21
CA ARG A 69 0.64 -6.90 9.78
C ARG A 69 0.59 -8.37 9.37
N LEU A 70 1.09 -8.69 8.18
CA LEU A 70 1.19 -10.08 7.73
C LEU A 70 2.58 -10.61 8.05
N GLU A 71 2.67 -11.45 9.08
CA GLU A 71 3.90 -12.14 9.47
C GLU A 71 4.13 -13.37 8.60
N GLY A 72 5.39 -13.77 8.43
CA GLY A 72 5.81 -14.84 7.52
C GLY A 72 6.13 -14.36 6.09
N MET A 73 5.98 -13.06 5.83
CA MET A 73 6.45 -12.39 4.62
C MET A 73 7.85 -11.79 4.82
N PRO A 74 8.58 -11.45 3.73
CA PRO A 74 9.80 -10.66 3.81
C PRO A 74 9.59 -9.35 4.57
N GLU A 75 10.63 -8.89 5.27
CA GLU A 75 10.56 -7.72 6.14
C GLU A 75 10.11 -6.47 5.37
N GLU A 76 10.58 -6.30 4.14
CA GLU A 76 10.26 -5.20 3.24
C GLU A 76 8.74 -5.11 2.97
N VAL A 77 8.06 -6.26 2.95
CA VAL A 77 6.61 -6.37 2.73
C VAL A 77 5.84 -6.18 4.04
N ALA A 78 6.41 -6.62 5.16
CA ALA A 78 5.82 -6.52 6.49
C ALA A 78 5.92 -5.10 7.10
N ARG A 79 6.78 -4.23 6.54
CA ARG A 79 6.94 -2.82 6.96
C ARG A 79 5.66 -2.00 6.84
N ARG A 80 4.77 -2.32 5.89
CA ARG A 80 3.52 -1.59 5.69
C ARG A 80 2.30 -2.39 6.15
N PRO A 81 1.28 -1.72 6.72
CA PRO A 81 0.05 -2.37 7.10
C PRO A 81 -0.70 -2.85 5.85
N TRP A 82 -1.27 -4.05 5.96
CA TRP A 82 -2.23 -4.58 5.01
C TRP A 82 -3.64 -4.25 5.50
N VAL A 83 -4.44 -3.66 4.63
CA VAL A 83 -5.82 -3.28 4.95
C VAL A 83 -6.77 -4.31 4.36
N VAL A 84 -7.59 -4.91 5.20
CA VAL A 84 -8.63 -5.87 4.81
C VAL A 84 -9.96 -5.12 4.71
N ASN A 85 -10.36 -4.76 3.49
CA ASN A 85 -11.57 -3.96 3.22
C ASN A 85 -12.81 -4.83 3.01
N HIS A 86 -12.63 -6.01 2.43
CA HIS A 86 -13.66 -6.98 2.12
C HIS A 86 -13.22 -8.36 2.62
N PRO A 87 -14.16 -9.29 2.87
CA PRO A 87 -13.81 -10.61 3.39
C PRO A 87 -12.74 -11.27 2.50
N GLY A 88 -11.57 -11.42 3.09
CA GLY A 88 -10.41 -12.09 2.52
C GLY A 88 -9.55 -11.19 1.64
N GLN A 89 -9.94 -9.96 1.32
CA GLN A 89 -9.17 -9.09 0.43
C GLN A 89 -8.28 -8.13 1.21
N ALA A 90 -7.00 -8.45 1.30
CA ALA A 90 -5.98 -7.62 1.91
C ALA A 90 -5.27 -6.77 0.84
N VAL A 91 -5.13 -5.48 1.08
CA VAL A 91 -4.50 -4.53 0.14
C VAL A 91 -3.35 -3.81 0.83
N THR A 92 -2.23 -3.67 0.13
CA THR A 92 -1.09 -2.85 0.55
C THR A 92 -0.44 -2.13 -0.64
N THR A 93 0.51 -1.26 -0.35
CA THR A 93 1.38 -0.64 -1.35
C THR A 93 2.83 -0.94 -1.03
N LEU A 94 3.60 -1.37 -2.04
CA LEU A 94 5.00 -1.74 -1.92
C LEU A 94 5.88 -0.85 -2.79
N SER A 95 7.14 -0.71 -2.39
CA SER A 95 8.22 -0.20 -3.24
C SER A 95 8.61 -1.26 -4.28
N ASP A 96 9.48 -0.89 -5.20
CA ASP A 96 10.03 -1.82 -6.20
C ASP A 96 10.76 -2.99 -5.51
N ASP A 97 11.59 -2.69 -4.50
CA ASP A 97 12.29 -3.70 -3.70
C ASP A 97 11.32 -4.59 -2.93
N GLY A 98 10.29 -4.00 -2.29
CA GLY A 98 9.28 -4.75 -1.56
C GLY A 98 8.47 -5.66 -2.49
N TRP A 99 8.18 -5.22 -3.70
CA TRP A 99 7.52 -6.04 -4.71
C TRP A 99 8.42 -7.18 -5.21
N ALA A 100 9.70 -6.93 -5.48
CA ALA A 100 10.66 -7.94 -5.88
C ALA A 100 10.83 -9.02 -4.80
N ALA A 101 10.97 -8.62 -3.53
CA ALA A 101 11.03 -9.53 -2.39
C ALA A 101 9.76 -10.37 -2.26
N PHE A 102 8.59 -9.74 -2.41
CA PHE A 102 7.31 -10.45 -2.38
C PHE A 102 7.16 -11.48 -3.50
N GLN A 103 7.59 -11.16 -4.71
CA GLN A 103 7.60 -12.11 -5.82
C GLN A 103 8.56 -13.28 -5.58
N ALA A 104 9.77 -13.01 -5.09
CA ALA A 104 10.75 -14.06 -4.77
C ALA A 104 10.20 -15.02 -3.71
N TRP A 105 9.58 -14.48 -2.66
CA TRP A 105 8.93 -15.26 -1.61
C TRP A 105 7.80 -16.16 -2.15
N GLN A 106 6.92 -15.63 -3.03
CA GLN A 106 5.88 -16.44 -3.66
C GLN A 106 6.43 -17.55 -4.57
N ARG A 107 7.51 -17.28 -5.31
CA ARG A 107 8.18 -18.28 -6.15
C ARG A 107 8.80 -19.40 -5.32
N GLY A 108 9.23 -19.10 -4.10
CA GLY A 108 9.68 -20.09 -3.11
C GLY A 108 8.59 -21.03 -2.60
N GLY A 109 7.33 -20.88 -3.05
CA GLY A 109 6.21 -21.76 -2.68
C GLY A 109 5.56 -21.41 -1.34
N ALA A 110 6.14 -20.48 -0.58
CA ALA A 110 5.56 -19.98 0.65
C ALA A 110 4.28 -19.19 0.34
N ARG A 111 3.17 -19.58 0.98
CA ARG A 111 1.86 -18.93 0.86
C ARG A 111 1.14 -18.76 2.19
N GLU A 112 1.75 -19.17 3.28
CA GLU A 112 1.15 -19.05 4.61
C GLU A 112 1.69 -17.82 5.31
N VAL A 113 0.78 -17.05 5.89
CA VAL A 113 1.05 -15.82 6.63
C VAL A 113 0.19 -15.79 7.87
N ARG A 114 0.59 -14.99 8.87
CA ARG A 114 -0.23 -14.74 10.05
C ARG A 114 -0.64 -13.29 10.08
N ALA A 115 -1.94 -13.03 10.04
CA ALA A 115 -2.51 -11.70 10.14
C ALA A 115 -2.59 -11.27 11.61
N VAL A 116 -1.73 -10.33 12.00
CA VAL A 116 -1.69 -9.73 13.34
C VAL A 116 -2.32 -8.33 13.25
N PRO A 117 -3.45 -8.07 13.93
CA PRO A 117 -4.11 -6.78 13.91
C PRO A 117 -3.18 -5.72 14.51
N ILE A 118 -3.15 -4.56 13.87
CA ILE A 118 -2.43 -3.40 14.35
C ILE A 118 -3.46 -2.54 15.07
N ALA A 119 -3.31 -2.37 16.39
CA ALA A 119 -4.15 -1.45 17.15
C ALA A 119 -3.91 -0.02 16.63
N GLU A 120 -4.97 0.67 16.22
CA GLU A 120 -4.90 2.12 16.01
C GLU A 120 -4.70 2.74 17.39
N SER A 121 -3.51 3.31 17.61
CA SER A 121 -3.17 4.11 18.80
C SER A 121 -3.61 5.54 18.60
#